data_AF-Q3SRP8-F1
#
_entry.id   AF-Q3SRP8-F1
#
_cell.length_a   1.000
_cell.length_b   1.000
_cell.length_c   1.000
_cell.angle_alpha   90.00
_cell.angle_beta   90.00
_cell.angle_gamma   90.00
#
_symmetry.space_group_name_H-M   'P 1'
#
loop_
_entity.id
_entity.type
_entity.pdbx_description
1 polymer ?
#
loop_
_entity_poly.entity_id
_entity_poly.type
_entity_poly.pdbx_seq_one_letter_code
_entity_poly.pdbx_strand_id
1 'polypeptide(L)' 'MSSNIEPLARAMAERICRSHLMNEAEIPDWVDRHWEIAAAMLESGAMDEMGEWQPGQDWRQGLEAYRERLAAKHDIG' A
#
# COMPACT_ATOMS: atom_id res chain seq x y z
N MET A 1 8.00 -2.94 -17.65
CA MET A 1 6.75 -2.14 -17.56
C MET A 1 6.88 -1.30 -16.31
N SER A 2 7.01 0.02 -16.41
CA SER A 2 7.02 0.88 -15.22
C SER A 2 5.59 0.89 -14.68
N SER A 3 5.27 -0.07 -13.81
CA SER A 3 4.00 -0.10 -13.13
C SER A 3 3.91 1.18 -12.31
N ASN A 4 3.04 2.11 -12.71
CA ASN A 4 2.82 3.37 -12.01
C ASN A 4 1.93 3.09 -10.79
N ILE A 5 2.42 2.20 -9.92
CA ILE A 5 1.70 1.69 -8.75
C ILE A 5 1.58 2.75 -7.67
N GLU A 6 2.49 3.73 -7.66
CA GLU A 6 2.52 4.78 -6.66
C GLU A 6 1.23 5.62 -6.64
N PRO A 7 0.74 6.21 -7.76
CA PRO A 7 -0.54 6.91 -7.75
C PRO A 7 -1.72 6.07 -7.26
N LEU A 8 -1.77 4.79 -7.63
CA LEU A 8 -2.84 3.86 -7.21
C LEU A 8 -2.76 3.56 -5.72
N ALA A 9 -1.57 3.23 -5.23
CA ALA A 9 -1.31 2.94 -3.83
C ALA A 9 -1.60 4.15 -2.93
N ARG A 10 -1.24 5.35 -3.37
CA ARG A 10 -1.54 6.61 -2.66
C ARG A 10 -3.04 6.86 -2.59
N ALA A 11 -3.75 6.73 -3.71
CA ALA A 11 -5.20 6.87 -3.74
C ALA A 11 -5.92 5.83 -2.85
N MET A 12 -5.44 4.58 -2.86
CA MET A 12 -5.94 3.53 -1.97
C MET A 12 -5.68 3.88 -0.49
N ALA A 13 -4.46 4.29 -0.14
CA ALA A 13 -4.08 4.66 1.21
C ALA A 13 -4.92 5.84 1.73
N GLU A 14 -5.14 6.88 0.92
CA GLU A 14 -6.03 7.99 1.29
C GLU A 14 -7.46 7.50 1.57
N ARG A 15 -8.00 6.61 0.74
CA ARG A 15 -9.36 6.07 0.92
C ARG A 15 -9.48 5.31 2.24
N ILE A 16 -8.50 4.47 2.55
CA ILE A 16 -8.42 3.74 3.83
C ILE A 16 -8.36 4.73 5.00
N CYS A 17 -7.53 5.77 4.93
CA CYS A 17 -7.44 6.76 6.01
C CYS A 17 -8.79 7.45 6.27
N ARG A 18 -9.50 7.84 5.20
CA ARG A 18 -10.83 8.45 5.30
C ARG A 18 -11.89 7.49 5.86
N SER A 19 -11.86 6.20 5.46
CA SER A 19 -12.81 5.21 5.98
C SER A 19 -12.61 4.93 7.47
N HIS A 20 -11.38 5.08 7.96
CA HIS A 20 -11.03 4.99 9.38
C HIS A 20 -11.20 6.32 10.15
N LEU A 21 -11.81 7.35 9.54
CA LEU A 21 -12.07 8.66 10.16
C LEU A 21 -10.80 9.37 10.65
N MET A 22 -9.67 9.16 9.98
CA MET A 22 -8.47 9.95 10.22
C MET A 22 -8.72 11.43 9.89
N ASN A 23 -8.08 12.35 10.61
CA ASN A 23 -8.21 13.78 10.34
C ASN A 23 -7.66 14.11 8.95
N GLU A 24 -8.44 14.81 8.10
CA GLU A 24 -8.04 15.19 6.73
C GLU A 24 -6.69 15.95 6.68
N ALA A 25 -6.34 16.70 7.73
CA ALA A 25 -5.06 17.39 7.80
C ALA A 25 -3.86 16.44 7.98
N GLU A 26 -4.06 15.23 8.51
CA GLU A 26 -3.01 14.24 8.78
C GLU A 26 -2.82 13.25 7.63
N ILE A 27 -3.82 13.13 6.73
CA ILE A 27 -3.82 12.14 5.64
C ILE A 27 -2.63 12.31 4.69
N PRO A 28 -2.24 13.52 4.21
CA PRO A 28 -1.13 13.66 3.28
C PRO A 28 0.19 13.12 3.83
N ASP A 29 0.54 13.53 5.05
CA ASP A 29 1.76 13.09 5.74
C ASP A 29 1.76 11.57 6.01
N TRP A 30 0.59 11.02 6.33
CA TRP A 30 0.45 9.58 6.54
C TRP A 30 0.66 8.80 5.23
N VAL A 31 0.05 9.25 4.14
CA VAL A 31 0.18 8.61 2.82
C VAL A 31 1.61 8.70 2.30
N ASP A 32 2.28 9.85 2.46
CA ASP A 32 3.69 10.00 2.08
C ASP A 32 4.59 8.97 2.75
N ARG A 33 4.32 8.63 4.01
CA ARG A 33 5.11 7.67 4.78
C ARG A 33 4.75 6.21 4.51
N HIS A 34 3.50 5.92 4.11
CA HIS A 34 2.98 4.55 4.14
C HIS A 34 2.43 4.03 2.81
N TRP A 35 2.45 4.83 1.72
CA TRP A 35 1.93 4.39 0.43
C TRP A 35 2.61 3.11 -0.10
N GLU A 36 3.83 2.82 0.30
CA GLU A 36 4.53 1.61 -0.14
C GLU A 36 3.97 0.32 0.44
N ILE A 37 3.34 0.40 1.62
CA ILE A 37 2.59 -0.72 2.19
C ILE A 37 1.37 -0.98 1.31
N ALA A 38 0.64 0.08 0.96
CA ALA A 38 -0.47 0.01 0.03
C ALA A 38 -0.05 -0.56 -1.35
N ALA A 39 1.11 -0.16 -1.86
CA ALA A 39 1.65 -0.70 -3.11
C ALA A 39 1.91 -2.20 -3.01
N ALA A 40 2.54 -2.67 -1.93
CA ALA A 40 2.81 -4.09 -1.72
C ALA A 40 1.52 -4.92 -1.59
N MET A 41 0.49 -4.38 -0.93
CA MET A 41 -0.82 -5.03 -0.81
C MET A 41 -1.52 -5.17 -2.17
N LEU A 42 -1.39 -4.17 -3.04
CA LEU A 42 -1.89 -4.22 -4.42
C LEU A 42 -1.09 -5.19 -5.29
N GLU A 43 0.24 -5.13 -5.23
CA GLU A 43 1.13 -5.98 -6.04
C GLU A 43 1.00 -7.46 -5.69
N SER A 44 0.77 -7.78 -4.41
CA SER A 44 0.48 -9.15 -3.95
C SER A 44 -0.93 -9.63 -4.27
N GLY A 45 -1.84 -8.72 -4.66
CA GLY A 45 -3.26 -9.03 -4.83
C GLY A 45 -4.00 -9.27 -3.50
N ALA A 46 -3.38 -8.98 -2.36
CA ALA A 46 -4.01 -9.13 -1.05
C ALA A 46 -5.18 -8.15 -0.85
N MET A 47 -5.08 -6.99 -1.47
CA MET A 47 -6.06 -5.91 -1.44
C MET A 47 -6.32 -5.41 -2.86
N ASP A 48 -7.56 -5.03 -3.18
CA ASP A 48 -7.85 -4.35 -4.45
C ASP A 48 -7.60 -2.84 -4.37
N GLU A 49 -7.74 -2.15 -5.51
CA GLU A 49 -7.59 -0.70 -5.62
C GLU A 49 -8.57 0.09 -4.74
N MET A 50 -9.64 -0.53 -4.25
CA MET A 50 -10.60 0.09 -3.35
C MET A 50 -10.14 0.05 -1.89
N GLY A 51 -9.10 -0.71 -1.57
CA GLY A 51 -8.65 -0.91 -0.20
C GLY A 51 -9.36 -2.08 0.49
N GLU A 52 -10.07 -2.91 -0.29
CA GLU A 52 -10.82 -4.05 0.23
C GLU A 52 -9.97 -5.32 0.18
N TRP A 53 -9.97 -6.07 1.28
CA TRP A 53 -9.27 -7.35 1.36
C TRP A 53 -9.92 -8.36 0.42
N GLN A 54 -9.09 -8.99 -0.42
CA GLN A 54 -9.59 -9.97 -1.37
C GLN A 54 -9.94 -11.29 -0.65
N PRO A 55 -11.11 -11.91 -0.95
CA PRO A 55 -11.51 -13.15 -0.31
C PRO A 55 -10.47 -14.26 -0.48
N GLY A 56 -10.09 -14.91 0.63
CA GLY A 56 -9.14 -16.01 0.62
C GLY A 56 -7.67 -15.61 0.49
N GLN A 57 -7.35 -14.31 0.45
CA GLN A 57 -5.98 -13.84 0.50
C GLN A 57 -5.44 -13.78 1.94
N ASP A 58 -4.21 -14.25 2.13
CA ASP A 58 -3.52 -14.18 3.42
C ASP A 58 -2.78 -12.84 3.51
N TRP A 59 -3.07 -12.04 4.53
CA TRP A 59 -2.37 -10.81 4.85
C TRP A 59 -0.84 -10.99 4.92
N ARG A 60 -0.36 -12.22 5.18
CA ARG A 60 1.06 -12.57 5.13
C ARG A 60 1.69 -12.34 3.75
N GLN A 61 0.96 -12.58 2.66
CA GLN A 61 1.47 -12.35 1.30
C GLN A 61 1.74 -10.85 1.06
N GLY A 62 0.84 -9.99 1.53
CA GLY A 62 1.05 -8.55 1.50
C GLY A 62 2.24 -8.09 2.35
N LEU A 63 2.48 -8.74 3.49
CA LEU A 63 3.65 -8.47 4.32
C LEU A 63 4.96 -8.94 3.66
N GLU A 64 4.95 -10.08 2.96
CA GLU A 64 6.11 -10.57 2.22
C GLU A 64 6.46 -9.66 1.05
N ALA A 65 5.48 -9.23 0.25
CA ALA A 65 5.68 -8.26 -0.82
C ALA A 65 6.27 -6.93 -0.29
N TYR A 66 5.81 -6.47 0.87
CA TYR A 66 6.36 -5.26 1.50
C TYR A 66 7.83 -5.45 1.90
N ARG A 67 8.18 -6.61 2.48
CA ARG A 67 9.56 -6.94 2.84
C ARG A 67 10.47 -7.02 1.61
N GLU A 68 10.01 -7.64 0.52
CA GLU A 68 10.76 -7.70 -0.74
C GLU A 68 11.02 -6.30 -1.30
N ARG A 69 10.02 -5.42 -1.27
CA ARG A 69 10.17 -4.02 -1.70
C ARG A 69 11.17 -3.25 -0.84
N LEU A 70 11.17 -3.45 0.48
CA LEU A 70 12.16 -2.85 1.37
C LEU A 70 13.57 -3.40 1.12
N ALA A 71 13.71 -4.71 0.95
CA ALA A 71 14.99 -5.35 0.66
C ALA A 71 15.58 -4.84 -0.66
N ALA A 72 14.76 -4.73 -1.71
CA ALA A 72 15.16 -4.19 -3.00
C ALA A 72 15.65 -2.73 -2.93
N LYS A 73 15.19 -1.94 -1.95
CA LYS A 73 15.72 -0.59 -1.70
C LYS A 73 17.05 -0.59 -0.97
N HIS A 74 17.25 -1.55 -0.06
CA HIS A 74 18.48 -1.66 0.73
C HIS A 74 19.65 -2.28 -0.05
N ASP A 75 19.39 -3.14 -1.04
CA ASP A 75 20.42 -3.71 -1.92
C ASP A 75 20.97 -2.72 -2.98
N ILE A 76 20.37 -1.54 -3.10
CA ILE A 76 20.85 -0.44 -3.97
C ILE A 76 21.61 0.62 -3.13
N GLY A 77 22.06 0.26 -1.92
CA GLY A 77 22.83 1.10 -0.99
C GLY A 77 24.34 0.90 -1.10
#